data_AF-A0AAR2JU93-F1
#
_entry.id   AF-A0AAR2JU93-F1
#
_cell.length_a   1.000
_cell.length_b   1.000
_cell.length_c   1.000
_cell.angle_alpha   90.00
_cell.angle_beta   90.00
_cell.angle_gamma   90.00
#
_symmetry.space_group_name_H-M   'P 1'
#
loop_
_entity.id
_entity.type
_entity.pdbx_description
1 polymer ?
#
loop_
_entity_poly.entity_id
_entity_poly.type
_entity_poly.pdbx_seq_one_letter_code
_entity_poly.pdbx_strand_id
1 'polypeptide(L)'
;MKLNIDGLLVYFPYDYIYPEQYSYMLELKRTLDAKGHGVLEMPSGTGKTISLLSLIVAYQRTYPLEVTKLIYCSRTVPEIEKVIEELRKLMEFYTKETGEKNNFLALALSSRKNLCIHPEVSSLRFGKEVDGKCHSLTASYIRAQRHSNPNQPVCRFYEEFDAVGRQVPIPSGIYNLDDLKAFGRKKGWCPYYLARYSILHANIVVYSYHYLLDPKIADLVSKELAKKSVVVFDEAHNIDNVCIDSMSVNITRRTLDRCQTNSSKCYYTILWSLERHCYFLTVSLSALQEDQLGLSLLTLEQLQSEEMLQKISQIAQQV
;
A
#
# COMPACT_ATOMS: atom_id res chain seq x y z
N MET A 1 -34.00 13.15 -3.25
CA MET A 1 -35.08 13.04 -2.24
C MET A 1 -34.54 13.07 -0.80
N LYS A 2 -35.32 13.56 0.16
CA LYS A 2 -35.01 13.51 1.61
C LYS A 2 -35.83 12.39 2.27
N LEU A 3 -35.16 11.44 2.91
CA LEU A 3 -35.76 10.27 3.54
C LEU A 3 -35.55 10.32 5.06
N ASN A 4 -36.56 9.94 5.83
CA ASN A 4 -36.42 9.73 7.26
C ASN A 4 -36.31 8.23 7.55
N ILE A 5 -35.13 7.80 7.98
CA ILE A 5 -34.84 6.43 8.41
C ILE A 5 -34.72 6.44 9.94
N ASP A 6 -35.83 6.16 10.62
CA ASP A 6 -35.87 6.01 12.08
C ASP A 6 -35.23 7.19 12.84
N GLY A 7 -35.51 8.43 12.41
CA GLY A 7 -34.98 9.66 13.01
C GLY A 7 -33.70 10.20 12.36
N LEU A 8 -33.11 9.49 11.40
CA LEU A 8 -31.98 9.97 10.61
C LEU A 8 -32.45 10.53 9.26
N LEU A 9 -32.10 11.79 8.98
CA LEU A 9 -32.37 12.43 7.69
C LEU A 9 -31.32 11.99 6.66
N VAL A 10 -31.73 11.19 5.68
CA VAL A 10 -30.87 10.71 4.60
C VAL A 10 -31.19 11.42 3.30
N TYR A 11 -30.18 11.98 2.66
CA TYR A 11 -30.29 12.53 1.31
C TYR A 11 -30.00 11.43 0.30
N PHE A 12 -31.00 11.09 -0.50
CA PHE A 12 -30.92 10.06 -1.52
C PHE A 12 -30.89 10.73 -2.91
N PRO A 13 -29.91 10.41 -3.78
CA PRO A 13 -29.67 11.17 -5.02
C PRO A 13 -30.60 10.80 -6.18
N TYR A 14 -31.66 10.04 -5.91
CA TYR A 14 -32.69 9.68 -6.86
C TYR A 14 -34.06 10.14 -6.35
N ASP A 15 -35.00 10.27 -7.29
CA ASP A 15 -36.37 10.73 -7.00
C ASP A 15 -37.25 9.63 -6.41
N TYR A 16 -36.94 8.36 -6.72
CA TYR A 16 -37.68 7.19 -6.25
C TYR A 16 -36.76 6.24 -5.48
N ILE A 17 -37.31 5.63 -4.44
CA ILE A 17 -36.68 4.58 -3.64
C ILE A 17 -37.56 3.32 -3.67
N TYR A 18 -36.94 2.15 -3.78
CA TYR A 18 -37.64 0.88 -3.69
C TYR A 18 -37.96 0.52 -2.22
N PRO A 19 -39.09 -0.14 -1.93
CA PRO A 19 -39.42 -0.59 -0.56
C PRO A 19 -38.31 -1.44 0.07
N GLU A 20 -37.64 -2.27 -0.73
CA GLU A 20 -36.53 -3.12 -0.30
C GLU A 20 -35.30 -2.30 0.09
N GLN A 21 -35.01 -1.21 -0.64
CA GLN A 21 -33.93 -0.29 -0.29
C GLN A 21 -34.21 0.41 1.04
N TYR A 22 -35.47 0.81 1.29
CA TYR A 22 -35.86 1.42 2.56
C TYR A 22 -35.68 0.44 3.73
N SER A 23 -36.16 -0.80 3.57
CA SER A 23 -35.98 -1.87 4.57
C SER A 23 -34.50 -2.14 4.84
N TYR A 24 -33.67 -2.23 3.79
CA TYR A 24 -32.23 -2.40 3.91
C TYR A 24 -31.56 -1.28 4.71
N MET A 25 -31.94 -0.02 4.43
CA MET A 25 -31.41 1.13 5.17
C MET A 25 -31.83 1.09 6.65
N LEU A 26 -33.04 0.64 6.93
CA LEU A 26 -33.54 0.55 8.30
C LEU A 26 -32.77 -0.51 9.11
N GLU A 27 -32.53 -1.70 8.55
CA GLU A 27 -31.72 -2.72 9.20
C GLU A 27 -30.23 -2.32 9.30
N LEU A 28 -29.66 -1.69 8.26
CA LEU A 28 -28.30 -1.17 8.32
C LEU A 28 -28.16 -0.14 9.45
N LYS A 29 -29.14 0.77 9.61
CA LYS A 29 -29.11 1.75 10.71
C LYS A 29 -29.14 1.05 12.07
N ARG A 30 -30.00 0.06 12.29
CA ARG A 30 -30.07 -0.71 13.54
C ARG A 30 -28.73 -1.37 13.88
N THR A 31 -28.05 -1.94 12.88
CA THR A 31 -26.73 -2.55 13.09
C THR A 31 -25.65 -1.53 13.49
N LEU A 32 -25.68 -0.33 12.89
CA LEU A 32 -24.79 0.78 13.25
C LEU A 32 -25.06 1.28 14.68
N ASP A 33 -26.31 1.50 15.03
CA ASP A 33 -26.73 1.97 16.37
C ASP A 33 -26.34 0.96 17.46
N ALA A 34 -26.48 -0.34 17.18
CA ALA A 34 -26.07 -1.41 18.09
C ALA A 34 -24.54 -1.61 18.19
N LYS A 35 -23.75 -0.96 17.33
CA LYS A 35 -22.28 -1.13 17.22
C LYS A 35 -21.86 -2.59 17.03
N GLY A 36 -22.70 -3.35 16.32
CA GLY A 36 -22.53 -4.78 16.08
C GLY A 36 -22.10 -5.11 14.65
N HIS A 37 -21.99 -6.42 14.38
CA HIS A 37 -21.80 -6.94 13.02
C HIS A 37 -23.15 -7.34 12.44
N GLY A 38 -23.35 -7.11 11.15
CA GLY A 38 -24.57 -7.48 10.43
C GLY A 38 -24.24 -8.12 9.10
N VAL A 39 -24.98 -9.18 8.75
CA VAL A 39 -24.98 -9.76 7.41
C VAL A 39 -26.29 -9.37 6.76
N LEU A 40 -26.20 -8.58 5.69
CA LEU A 40 -27.36 -8.07 4.97
C LEU A 40 -27.32 -8.60 3.54
N GLU A 41 -28.38 -9.31 3.17
CA GLU A 41 -28.57 -9.78 1.80
C GLU A 41 -29.45 -8.80 1.05
N MET A 42 -28.99 -8.37 -0.13
CA MET A 42 -29.82 -7.57 -1.03
C MET A 42 -29.59 -8.03 -2.47
N PRO A 43 -30.66 -8.23 -3.27
CA PRO A 43 -30.54 -8.72 -4.64
C PRO A 43 -29.79 -7.73 -5.53
N SER A 44 -29.04 -8.27 -6.50
CA SER A 44 -28.26 -7.47 -7.45
C SER A 44 -29.15 -6.53 -8.27
N GLY A 45 -28.62 -5.35 -8.64
CA GLY A 45 -29.31 -4.39 -9.50
C GLY A 45 -30.30 -3.47 -8.78
N THR A 46 -30.53 -3.66 -7.48
CA THR A 46 -31.45 -2.85 -6.67
C THR A 46 -30.80 -1.60 -6.05
N GLY A 47 -29.58 -1.24 -6.43
CA GLY A 47 -28.91 -0.03 -5.93
C GLY A 47 -28.34 -0.15 -4.51
N LYS A 48 -27.78 -1.31 -4.13
CA LYS A 48 -27.11 -1.55 -2.84
C LYS A 48 -26.05 -0.54 -2.48
N THR A 49 -25.19 -0.23 -3.43
CA THR A 49 -24.08 0.68 -3.20
C THR A 49 -24.59 2.07 -2.82
N ILE A 50 -25.59 2.61 -3.54
CA ILE A 50 -26.06 3.96 -3.27
C ILE A 50 -26.89 4.05 -1.98
N SER A 51 -27.74 3.06 -1.68
CA SER A 51 -28.50 3.05 -0.42
C SER A 51 -27.58 2.99 0.79
N LEU A 52 -26.56 2.13 0.73
CA LEU A 52 -25.53 2.03 1.77
C LEU A 52 -24.73 3.33 1.92
N LEU A 53 -24.20 3.88 0.83
CA LEU A 53 -23.40 5.10 0.89
C LEU A 53 -24.23 6.29 1.41
N SER A 54 -25.47 6.43 0.95
CA SER A 54 -26.35 7.52 1.37
C SER A 54 -26.60 7.49 2.88
N LEU A 55 -26.86 6.29 3.42
CA LEU A 55 -27.11 6.11 4.85
C LEU A 55 -25.85 6.35 5.69
N ILE A 56 -24.70 5.78 5.31
CA ILE A 56 -23.47 5.94 6.10
C ILE A 56 -22.98 7.39 6.08
N VAL A 57 -23.07 8.08 4.93
CA VAL A 57 -22.69 9.50 4.86
C VAL A 57 -23.61 10.35 5.74
N ALA A 58 -24.92 10.08 5.74
CA ALA A 58 -25.85 10.75 6.65
C ALA A 58 -25.50 10.47 8.12
N TYR A 59 -25.22 9.21 8.45
CA TYR A 59 -24.84 8.79 9.80
C TYR A 59 -23.56 9.47 10.29
N GLN A 60 -22.52 9.53 9.45
CA GLN A 60 -21.25 10.21 9.77
C GLN A 60 -21.43 11.70 10.03
N ARG A 61 -22.39 12.36 9.37
CA ARG A 61 -22.68 13.78 9.58
C ARG A 61 -23.43 14.03 10.87
N THR A 62 -24.42 13.21 11.18
CA THR A 62 -25.24 13.34 12.39
C THR A 62 -24.47 12.89 13.64
N TYR A 63 -23.65 11.84 13.52
CA TYR A 63 -22.92 11.21 14.62
C TYR A 63 -21.40 11.12 14.33
N PRO A 64 -20.69 12.26 14.14
CA PRO A 64 -19.27 12.27 13.77
C PRO A 64 -18.34 11.69 14.85
N LEU A 65 -18.82 11.65 16.10
CA LEU A 65 -18.08 11.08 17.23
C LEU A 65 -18.20 9.56 17.30
N GLU A 66 -19.18 8.95 16.64
CA GLU A 66 -19.40 7.51 16.67
C GLU A 66 -18.74 6.81 15.49
N VAL A 67 -18.94 7.34 14.28
CA VAL A 67 -18.35 6.81 13.06
C VAL A 67 -17.49 7.88 12.40
N THR A 68 -16.18 7.67 12.44
CA THR A 68 -15.21 8.64 11.89
C THR A 68 -14.80 8.30 10.46
N LYS A 69 -14.76 7.00 10.12
CA LYS A 69 -14.23 6.50 8.85
C LYS A 69 -15.08 5.36 8.31
N LEU A 70 -15.38 5.39 7.02
CA LEU A 70 -15.97 4.29 6.28
C LEU A 70 -14.89 3.63 5.45
N ILE A 71 -14.80 2.32 5.55
CA ILE A 71 -13.95 1.48 4.72
C ILE A 71 -14.87 0.61 3.90
N TYR A 72 -14.89 0.87 2.61
CA TYR A 72 -15.63 0.08 1.65
C TYR A 72 -14.68 -0.89 0.98
N CYS A 73 -14.90 -2.17 1.20
CA CYS A 73 -14.13 -3.19 0.55
C CYS A 73 -14.93 -3.77 -0.63
N SER A 74 -14.25 -3.92 -1.76
CA SER A 74 -14.81 -4.42 -3.02
C SER A 74 -13.90 -5.52 -3.61
N ARG A 75 -14.40 -6.35 -4.52
CA ARG A 75 -13.59 -7.44 -5.10
C ARG A 75 -12.69 -6.92 -6.21
N THR A 76 -13.25 -6.14 -7.14
CA THR A 76 -12.57 -5.77 -8.38
C THR A 76 -12.32 -4.27 -8.50
N VAL A 77 -11.31 -3.88 -9.30
CA VAL A 77 -10.99 -2.47 -9.54
C VAL A 77 -12.15 -1.70 -10.22
N PRO A 78 -12.85 -2.27 -11.23
CA PRO A 78 -14.01 -1.59 -11.81
C PRO A 78 -15.15 -1.35 -10.81
N GLU A 79 -15.35 -2.25 -9.84
CA GLU A 79 -16.32 -2.01 -8.77
C GLU A 79 -15.88 -0.86 -7.85
N ILE A 80 -14.59 -0.77 -7.49
CA ILE A 80 -14.03 0.36 -6.73
C ILE A 80 -14.31 1.69 -7.45
N GLU A 81 -14.05 1.74 -8.77
CA GLU A 81 -14.29 2.94 -9.59
C GLU A 81 -15.79 3.30 -9.62
N LYS A 82 -16.68 2.32 -9.76
CA LYS A 82 -18.14 2.54 -9.72
C LYS A 82 -18.60 3.10 -8.38
N VAL A 83 -18.10 2.57 -7.26
CA VAL A 83 -18.45 3.05 -5.91
C VAL A 83 -18.05 4.51 -5.72
N ILE A 84 -16.87 4.90 -6.20
CA ILE A 84 -16.39 6.28 -6.16
C ILE A 84 -17.26 7.22 -7.01
N GLU A 85 -17.70 6.77 -8.18
CA GLU A 85 -18.54 7.59 -9.05
C GLU A 85 -19.96 7.75 -8.48
N GLU A 86 -20.52 6.72 -7.86
CA GLU A 86 -21.79 6.82 -7.12
C GLU A 86 -21.67 7.77 -5.92
N LEU A 87 -20.54 7.71 -5.20
CA LEU A 87 -20.25 8.66 -4.13
C LEU A 87 -20.14 10.10 -4.65
N ARG A 88 -19.58 10.31 -5.86
CA ARG A 88 -19.52 11.62 -6.51
C ARG A 88 -20.91 12.19 -6.78
N LYS A 89 -21.80 11.40 -7.38
CA LYS A 89 -23.21 11.78 -7.60
C LYS A 89 -23.92 12.13 -6.29
N LEU A 90 -23.69 11.33 -5.24
CA LEU A 90 -24.25 11.59 -3.91
C LEU A 90 -23.78 12.95 -3.37
N MET A 91 -22.49 13.23 -3.42
CA MET A 91 -21.94 14.47 -2.87
C MET A 91 -22.31 15.72 -3.69
N GLU A 92 -22.47 15.58 -5.00
CA GLU A 92 -23.05 16.63 -5.84
C GLU A 92 -24.51 16.92 -5.47
N PHE A 93 -25.31 15.87 -5.23
CA PHE A 93 -26.69 16.02 -4.76
C PHE A 93 -26.75 16.73 -3.40
N TYR A 94 -25.90 16.33 -2.45
CA TYR A 94 -25.79 17.02 -1.16
C TYR A 94 -25.44 18.50 -1.33
N THR A 95 -24.45 18.83 -2.17
CA THR A 95 -24.02 20.22 -2.38
C THR A 95 -25.15 21.08 -2.96
N LYS A 96 -25.97 20.50 -3.86
CA LYS A 96 -27.16 21.19 -4.42
C LYS A 96 -28.24 21.44 -3.37
N GLU A 97 -28.49 20.47 -2.50
CA GLU A 97 -29.57 20.53 -1.50
C GLU A 97 -29.23 21.39 -0.27
N THR A 98 -27.97 21.37 0.17
CA THR A 98 -27.55 22.10 1.38
C THR A 98 -26.84 23.42 1.08
N GLY A 99 -26.35 23.61 -0.16
CA GLY A 99 -25.57 24.80 -0.54
C GLY A 99 -24.17 24.88 0.08
N GLU A 100 -23.78 23.87 0.86
CA GLU A 100 -22.49 23.82 1.56
C GLU A 100 -21.48 22.98 0.80
N LYS A 101 -20.24 23.49 0.68
CA LYS A 101 -19.12 22.68 0.18
C LYS A 101 -18.72 21.67 1.25
N ASN A 102 -18.88 20.40 0.91
CA ASN A 102 -18.60 19.31 1.81
C ASN A 102 -17.09 19.07 1.96
N ASN A 103 -16.57 19.19 3.19
CA ASN A 103 -15.17 18.88 3.53
C ASN A 103 -14.93 17.37 3.67
N PHE A 104 -15.46 16.56 2.75
CA PHE A 104 -15.28 15.12 2.75
C PHE A 104 -14.12 14.73 1.85
N LEU A 105 -13.24 13.88 2.37
CA LEU A 105 -12.18 13.25 1.59
C LEU A 105 -12.52 11.78 1.37
N ALA A 106 -12.66 11.41 0.10
CA ALA A 106 -12.85 10.02 -0.33
C ALA A 106 -11.75 9.59 -1.30
N LEU A 107 -11.21 8.39 -1.09
CA LEU A 107 -10.07 7.87 -1.84
C LEU A 107 -10.34 6.44 -2.33
N ALA A 108 -10.07 6.19 -3.61
CA ALA A 108 -9.83 4.83 -4.11
C ALA A 108 -8.37 4.44 -3.90
N LEU A 109 -8.14 3.26 -3.33
CA LEU A 109 -6.83 2.65 -3.24
C LEU A 109 -6.76 1.38 -4.09
N SER A 110 -5.65 1.21 -4.79
CA SER A 110 -5.37 0.04 -5.60
C SER A 110 -3.87 -0.30 -5.57
N SER A 111 -3.48 -1.26 -6.39
CA SER A 111 -2.09 -1.71 -6.53
C SER A 111 -1.18 -0.64 -7.16
N ARG A 112 0.14 -0.79 -6.98
CA ARG A 112 1.13 0.10 -7.60
C ARG A 112 1.00 0.15 -9.13
N LYS A 113 0.64 -0.97 -9.75
CA LYS A 113 0.38 -1.06 -11.20
C LYS A 113 -0.67 -0.04 -11.66
N ASN A 114 -1.71 0.18 -10.87
CA ASN A 114 -2.82 1.04 -11.24
C ASN A 114 -2.61 2.51 -10.83
N LEU A 115 -1.56 2.85 -10.10
CA LEU A 115 -1.30 4.22 -9.61
C LEU A 115 0.09 4.76 -10.00
N CYS A 116 0.95 3.95 -10.62
CA CYS A 116 2.28 4.37 -11.03
C CYS A 116 2.23 5.35 -12.21
N ILE A 117 3.03 6.40 -12.14
CA ILE A 117 3.21 7.40 -13.22
C ILE A 117 4.63 7.41 -13.80
N HIS A 118 5.54 6.61 -13.25
CA HIS A 118 6.91 6.53 -13.74
C HIS A 118 6.95 5.79 -15.09
N PRO A 119 7.49 6.38 -16.17
CA PRO A 119 7.36 5.85 -17.53
C PRO A 119 7.93 4.43 -17.68
N GLU A 120 9.11 4.16 -17.09
CA GLU A 120 9.73 2.83 -17.16
C GLU A 120 9.00 1.75 -16.34
N VAL A 121 8.31 2.15 -15.27
CA VAL A 121 7.68 1.21 -14.35
C VAL A 121 6.24 0.95 -14.79
N SER A 122 5.56 1.99 -15.25
CA SER A 122 4.18 1.93 -15.74
C SER A 122 4.01 1.10 -17.01
N SER A 123 5.09 0.88 -17.78
CA SER A 123 5.07 0.05 -18.99
C SER A 123 5.07 -1.46 -18.70
N LEU A 124 5.43 -1.86 -17.47
CA LEU A 124 5.50 -3.26 -17.07
C LEU A 124 4.10 -3.88 -16.93
N ARG A 125 3.94 -5.11 -17.44
CA ARG A 125 2.62 -5.78 -17.49
C ARG A 125 2.27 -6.48 -16.18
N PHE A 126 3.26 -7.07 -15.50
CA PHE A 126 3.03 -7.90 -14.32
C PHE A 126 3.23 -7.08 -13.02
N GLY A 127 2.30 -7.23 -12.07
CA GLY A 127 2.35 -6.50 -10.80
C GLY A 127 3.64 -6.75 -10.00
N LYS A 128 4.13 -7.99 -10.00
CA LYS A 128 5.38 -8.36 -9.30
C LYS A 128 6.61 -7.63 -9.86
N GLU A 129 6.66 -7.39 -11.17
CA GLU A 129 7.76 -6.67 -11.81
C GLU A 129 7.68 -5.17 -11.49
N VAL A 130 6.47 -4.61 -11.50
CA VAL A 130 6.20 -3.23 -11.06
C VAL A 130 6.67 -3.03 -9.62
N ASP A 131 6.33 -3.97 -8.72
CA ASP A 131 6.71 -3.90 -7.31
C ASP A 131 8.23 -4.01 -7.13
N GLY A 132 8.87 -4.94 -7.84
CA GLY A 132 10.33 -5.11 -7.83
C GLY A 132 11.07 -3.87 -8.31
N LYS A 133 10.70 -3.34 -9.48
CA LYS A 133 11.34 -2.13 -10.04
C LYS A 133 11.07 -0.89 -9.19
N CYS A 134 9.87 -0.75 -8.63
CA CYS A 134 9.54 0.32 -7.68
C CYS A 134 10.43 0.23 -6.43
N HIS A 135 10.60 -0.98 -5.87
CA HIS A 135 11.49 -1.20 -4.74
C HIS A 135 12.94 -0.85 -5.07
N SER A 136 13.45 -1.26 -6.25
CA SER A 136 14.79 -0.90 -6.74
C SER A 136 15.00 0.61 -6.98
N LEU A 137 13.96 1.44 -6.94
CA LEU A 137 14.08 2.90 -7.08
C LEU A 137 13.77 3.66 -5.79
N THR A 138 13.16 3.01 -4.81
CA THR A 138 12.64 3.64 -3.58
C THR A 138 13.23 3.05 -2.29
N ALA A 139 14.01 1.98 -2.38
CA ALA A 139 14.60 1.35 -1.20
C ALA A 139 15.56 2.29 -0.45
N SER A 140 15.50 2.25 0.88
CA SER A 140 16.23 3.17 1.76
C SER A 140 17.75 3.16 1.51
N TYR A 141 18.34 2.00 1.22
CA TYR A 141 19.77 1.89 0.94
C TYR A 141 20.19 2.58 -0.37
N ILE A 142 19.31 2.59 -1.37
CA ILE A 142 19.56 3.26 -2.66
C ILE A 142 19.47 4.78 -2.48
N ARG A 143 18.49 5.22 -1.69
CA ARG A 143 18.33 6.62 -1.33
C ARG A 143 19.52 7.14 -0.51
N ALA A 144 20.01 6.35 0.44
CA ALA A 144 21.21 6.67 1.21
C ALA A 144 22.46 6.80 0.30
N GLN A 145 22.62 5.89 -0.65
CA GLN A 145 23.73 5.94 -1.62
C GLN A 145 23.69 7.16 -2.54
N ARG A 146 22.51 7.73 -2.80
CA ARG A 146 22.38 8.96 -3.61
C ARG A 146 23.06 10.17 -2.97
N HIS A 147 23.18 10.21 -1.64
CA HIS A 147 23.93 11.27 -0.96
C HIS A 147 25.44 11.22 -1.30
N SER A 148 25.99 10.02 -1.49
CA SER A 148 27.40 9.84 -1.87
C SER A 148 27.61 9.85 -3.38
N ASN A 149 26.65 9.33 -4.16
CA ASN A 149 26.71 9.21 -5.61
C ASN A 149 25.50 9.88 -6.27
N PRO A 150 25.62 11.13 -6.79
CA PRO A 150 24.52 11.88 -7.38
C PRO A 150 23.86 11.21 -8.61
N ASN A 151 24.56 10.30 -9.27
CA ASN A 151 24.11 9.63 -10.50
C ASN A 151 23.25 8.37 -10.26
N GLN A 152 22.96 8.01 -9.01
CA GLN A 152 22.16 6.83 -8.70
C GLN A 152 20.68 7.03 -9.14
N PRO A 153 20.09 6.09 -9.90
CA PRO A 153 18.69 6.20 -10.33
C PRO A 153 17.75 6.04 -9.13
N VAL A 154 16.91 7.05 -8.92
CA VAL A 154 15.82 7.02 -7.93
C VAL A 154 14.53 7.52 -8.56
N CYS A 155 13.41 7.20 -7.93
CA CYS A 155 12.12 7.71 -8.37
C CYS A 155 11.96 9.18 -7.98
N ARG A 156 12.07 10.09 -8.96
CA ARG A 156 11.84 11.53 -8.78
C ARG A 156 10.52 11.84 -8.06
N PHE A 157 9.43 11.19 -8.47
CA PHE A 157 8.09 11.42 -7.91
C PHE A 157 7.97 11.04 -6.43
N TYR A 158 8.76 10.05 -5.98
CA TYR A 158 8.77 9.66 -4.58
C TYR A 158 9.59 10.63 -3.74
N GLU A 159 10.78 11.03 -4.21
CA GLU A 159 11.62 12.01 -3.50
C GLU A 159 10.91 13.36 -3.33
N GLU A 160 10.25 13.87 -4.38
CA GLU A 160 9.48 15.11 -4.30
C GLU A 160 8.29 15.00 -3.33
N PHE A 161 7.65 13.83 -3.27
CA PHE A 161 6.57 13.56 -2.31
C PHE A 161 7.10 13.43 -0.87
N ASP A 162 8.26 12.81 -0.68
CA ASP A 162 8.86 12.62 0.64
C ASP A 162 9.33 13.95 1.24
N ALA A 163 9.86 14.85 0.40
CA ALA A 163 10.35 16.16 0.82
C ALA A 163 9.24 17.13 1.24
N VAL A 164 8.14 17.22 0.48
CA VAL A 164 7.09 18.25 0.67
C VAL A 164 5.71 17.64 0.90
N GLY A 165 5.41 16.53 0.25
CA GLY A 165 4.07 15.95 0.18
C GLY A 165 3.50 15.47 1.51
N ARG A 166 4.33 15.13 2.49
CA ARG A 166 3.85 14.72 3.84
C ARG A 166 3.25 15.87 4.65
N GLN A 167 3.67 17.11 4.38
CA GLN A 167 3.23 18.28 5.15
C GLN A 167 1.90 18.84 4.67
N VAL A 168 1.56 18.60 3.39
CA VAL A 168 0.38 19.19 2.75
C VAL A 168 -0.63 18.08 2.45
N PRO A 169 -1.74 17.98 3.20
CA PRO A 169 -2.79 17.02 2.91
C PRO A 169 -3.43 17.32 1.55
N ILE A 170 -3.96 16.28 0.91
CA ILE A 170 -4.77 16.45 -0.30
C ILE A 170 -6.04 17.24 0.06
N PRO A 171 -6.48 18.19 -0.77
CA PRO A 171 -7.70 18.94 -0.47
C PRO A 171 -8.92 18.01 -0.43
N SER A 172 -9.97 18.45 0.28
CA SER A 172 -11.24 17.72 0.33
C SER A 172 -11.80 17.50 -1.07
N GLY A 173 -12.24 16.28 -1.35
CA GLY A 173 -12.68 15.86 -2.66
C GLY A 173 -12.82 14.35 -2.76
N ILE A 174 -13.41 13.90 -3.86
CA ILE A 174 -13.56 12.48 -4.19
C ILE A 174 -12.58 12.17 -5.29
N TYR A 175 -11.61 11.31 -4.97
CA TYR A 175 -10.53 10.96 -5.88
C TYR A 175 -10.65 9.51 -6.34
N ASN A 176 -10.89 9.35 -7.64
CA ASN A 176 -10.73 8.07 -8.31
C ASN A 176 -9.25 7.80 -8.63
N LEU A 177 -8.93 6.59 -9.11
CA LEU A 177 -7.57 6.18 -9.43
C LEU A 177 -6.91 7.09 -10.49
N ASP A 178 -7.68 7.49 -11.51
CA ASP A 178 -7.17 8.38 -12.57
C ASP A 178 -7.06 9.83 -12.10
N ASP A 179 -7.94 10.29 -11.22
CA ASP A 179 -7.86 11.61 -10.59
C ASP A 179 -6.59 11.74 -9.74
N LEU A 180 -6.25 10.69 -8.98
CA LEU A 180 -5.00 10.63 -8.21
C LEU A 180 -3.77 10.67 -9.12
N LYS A 181 -3.79 9.97 -10.26
CA LYS A 181 -2.70 10.06 -11.25
C LYS A 181 -2.59 11.47 -11.83
N ALA A 182 -3.71 12.08 -12.21
CA ALA A 182 -3.72 13.43 -12.78
C ALA A 182 -3.18 14.45 -11.75
N PHE A 183 -3.60 14.34 -10.50
CA PHE A 183 -3.09 15.17 -9.40
C PHE A 183 -1.59 14.96 -9.17
N GLY A 184 -1.13 13.71 -9.13
CA GLY A 184 0.28 13.39 -9.00
C GLY A 184 1.12 13.91 -10.16
N ARG A 185 0.63 13.83 -11.40
CA ARG A 185 1.30 14.42 -12.58
C ARG A 185 1.39 15.94 -12.49
N LYS A 186 0.33 16.61 -12.02
CA LYS A 186 0.29 18.07 -11.89
C LYS A 186 1.26 18.58 -10.83
N LYS A 187 1.39 17.88 -9.69
CA LYS A 187 2.27 18.28 -8.58
C LYS A 187 3.67 17.68 -8.64
N GLY A 188 3.91 16.65 -9.45
CA GLY A 188 5.17 15.88 -9.43
C GLY A 188 5.23 14.81 -8.33
N TRP A 189 4.12 14.45 -7.70
CA TRP A 189 4.11 13.50 -6.58
C TRP A 189 3.71 12.09 -6.99
N CYS A 190 4.27 11.09 -6.30
CA CYS A 190 3.88 9.70 -6.50
C CYS A 190 2.44 9.44 -6.02
N PRO A 191 1.48 9.11 -6.91
CA PRO A 191 0.08 8.94 -6.52
C PRO A 191 -0.14 7.79 -5.54
N TYR A 192 0.64 6.71 -5.66
CA TYR A 192 0.53 5.55 -4.78
C TYR A 192 0.86 5.90 -3.33
N TYR A 193 1.99 6.58 -3.08
CA TYR A 193 2.38 6.99 -1.73
C TYR A 193 1.53 8.15 -1.21
N LEU A 194 1.07 9.04 -2.10
CA LEU A 194 0.10 10.09 -1.76
C LEU A 194 -1.21 9.49 -1.26
N ALA A 195 -1.81 8.57 -2.02
CA ALA A 195 -3.05 7.90 -1.65
C ALA A 195 -2.90 7.18 -0.32
N ARG A 196 -1.79 6.44 -0.14
CA ARG A 196 -1.48 5.74 1.10
C ARG A 196 -1.39 6.68 2.30
N TYR A 197 -0.64 7.77 2.20
CA TYR A 197 -0.55 8.74 3.29
C TYR A 197 -1.90 9.42 3.59
N SER A 198 -2.70 9.65 2.55
CA SER A 198 -3.99 10.32 2.67
C SER A 198 -5.08 9.43 3.29
N ILE A 199 -4.88 8.11 3.43
CA ILE A 199 -5.80 7.19 4.12
C ILE A 199 -6.04 7.64 5.57
N LEU A 200 -5.01 8.20 6.23
CA LEU A 200 -5.11 8.70 7.60
C LEU A 200 -6.16 9.80 7.75
N HIS A 201 -6.24 10.71 6.77
CA HIS A 201 -7.11 11.88 6.79
C HIS A 201 -8.45 11.67 6.06
N ALA A 202 -8.62 10.57 5.33
CA ALA A 202 -9.82 10.29 4.57
C ALA A 202 -10.99 9.84 5.45
N ASN A 203 -12.19 10.32 5.11
CA ASN A 203 -13.45 9.86 5.74
C ASN A 203 -13.95 8.57 5.11
N ILE A 204 -13.75 8.41 3.80
CA ILE A 204 -14.19 7.23 3.05
C ILE A 204 -13.01 6.67 2.27
N VAL A 205 -12.74 5.38 2.44
CA VAL A 205 -11.67 4.69 1.72
C VAL A 205 -12.26 3.47 1.04
N VAL A 206 -12.05 3.36 -0.27
CA VAL A 206 -12.54 2.23 -1.08
C VAL A 206 -11.34 1.42 -1.58
N TYR A 207 -11.25 0.15 -1.21
CA TYR A 207 -10.15 -0.73 -1.63
C TYR A 207 -10.54 -2.21 -1.69
N SER A 208 -9.61 -3.08 -2.06
CA SER A 208 -9.88 -4.52 -2.20
C SER A 208 -9.77 -5.28 -0.87
N TYR A 209 -10.57 -6.35 -0.68
CA TYR A 209 -10.50 -7.22 0.52
C TYR A 209 -9.08 -7.72 0.83
N HIS A 210 -8.26 -7.94 -0.19
CA HIS A 210 -6.87 -8.37 -0.02
C HIS A 210 -6.05 -7.41 0.85
N TYR A 211 -6.35 -6.11 0.85
CA TYR A 211 -5.64 -5.13 1.68
C TYR A 211 -5.98 -5.24 3.17
N LEU A 212 -7.14 -5.81 3.51
CA LEU A 212 -7.59 -5.97 4.89
C LEU A 212 -7.34 -7.39 5.42
N LEU A 213 -7.46 -8.41 4.56
CA LEU A 213 -7.40 -9.82 4.95
C LEU A 213 -6.01 -10.47 4.75
N ASP A 214 -5.15 -9.92 3.89
CA ASP A 214 -3.78 -10.45 3.75
C ASP A 214 -2.90 -9.89 4.88
N PRO A 215 -2.42 -10.71 5.83
CA PRO A 215 -1.62 -10.23 6.96
C PRO A 215 -0.35 -9.47 6.54
N LYS A 216 0.21 -9.77 5.36
CA LYS A 216 1.43 -9.09 4.86
C LYS A 216 1.17 -7.63 4.49
N ILE A 217 -0.05 -7.33 4.06
CA ILE A 217 -0.46 -6.00 3.58
C ILE A 217 -1.31 -5.30 4.64
N ALA A 218 -2.10 -6.06 5.39
CA ALA A 218 -2.99 -5.57 6.43
C ALA A 218 -2.23 -4.73 7.45
N ASP A 219 -1.02 -5.12 7.87
CA ASP A 219 -0.20 -4.33 8.80
C ASP A 219 0.11 -2.90 8.32
N LEU A 220 0.07 -2.66 7.01
CA LEU A 220 0.29 -1.34 6.41
C LEU A 220 -0.94 -0.45 6.52
N VAL A 221 -2.14 -1.02 6.57
CA VAL A 221 -3.43 -0.32 6.57
C VAL A 221 -4.08 -0.37 7.96
N SER A 222 -3.87 -1.45 8.72
CA SER A 222 -4.48 -1.73 10.02
C SER A 222 -4.05 -0.74 11.09
N LYS A 223 -2.81 -0.27 11.04
CA LYS A 223 -2.31 0.81 11.90
C LYS A 223 -3.05 2.14 11.68
N GLU A 224 -3.69 2.30 10.53
CA GLU A 224 -4.40 3.51 10.11
C GLU A 224 -5.93 3.39 10.29
N LEU A 225 -6.41 2.22 10.73
CA LEU A 225 -7.81 1.93 11.06
C LEU A 225 -8.13 2.49 12.44
N ALA A 226 -9.00 3.52 12.48
CA ALA A 226 -9.52 4.03 13.74
C ALA A 226 -10.46 3.00 14.40
N LYS A 227 -10.47 2.89 15.73
CA LYS A 227 -11.43 2.04 16.46
C LYS A 227 -12.91 2.36 16.15
N LYS A 228 -13.18 3.55 15.60
CA LYS A 228 -14.49 4.09 15.25
C LYS A 228 -14.74 4.04 13.74
N SER A 229 -14.30 2.98 13.08
CA SER A 229 -14.49 2.77 11.64
C SER A 229 -15.57 1.75 11.35
N VAL A 230 -16.39 2.03 10.34
CA VAL A 230 -17.34 1.07 9.78
C VAL A 230 -16.67 0.40 8.58
N VAL A 231 -16.60 -0.93 8.59
CA VAL A 231 -16.08 -1.73 7.48
C VAL A 231 -17.25 -2.39 6.76
N VAL A 232 -17.32 -2.22 5.46
CA VAL A 232 -18.34 -2.80 4.59
C VAL A 232 -17.66 -3.75 3.63
N PHE A 233 -18.04 -5.03 3.69
CA PHE A 233 -17.68 -6.01 2.67
C PHE A 233 -18.81 -6.08 1.65
N ASP A 234 -18.59 -5.56 0.44
CA ASP A 234 -19.51 -5.82 -0.66
C ASP A 234 -19.30 -7.23 -1.20
N GLU A 235 -20.21 -7.80 -2.01
CA GLU A 235 -19.99 -9.08 -2.74
C GLU A 235 -19.20 -10.17 -1.95
N ALA A 236 -19.51 -10.35 -0.66
CA ALA A 236 -18.66 -11.06 0.30
C ALA A 236 -18.77 -12.59 0.22
N HIS A 237 -19.33 -13.12 -0.86
CA HIS A 237 -19.57 -14.56 -1.05
C HIS A 237 -18.27 -15.38 -1.13
N ASN A 238 -17.14 -14.75 -1.48
CA ASN A 238 -15.83 -15.41 -1.62
C ASN A 238 -14.84 -15.08 -0.49
N ILE A 239 -15.30 -14.55 0.64
CA ILE A 239 -14.40 -14.11 1.71
C ILE A 239 -13.61 -15.27 2.32
N ASP A 240 -14.23 -16.44 2.40
CA ASP A 240 -13.64 -17.70 2.85
C ASP A 240 -12.44 -18.11 2.00
N ASN A 241 -12.62 -18.12 0.68
CA ASN A 241 -11.60 -18.48 -0.29
C ASN A 241 -10.45 -17.46 -0.25
N VAL A 242 -10.74 -16.17 -0.11
CA VAL A 242 -9.71 -15.12 0.03
C VAL A 242 -8.87 -15.33 1.29
N CYS A 243 -9.49 -15.71 2.41
CA CYS A 243 -8.78 -16.02 3.66
C CYS A 243 -7.94 -17.30 3.56
N ILE A 244 -8.44 -18.34 2.88
CA ILE A 244 -7.68 -19.58 2.66
C ILE A 244 -6.48 -19.28 1.76
N ASP A 245 -6.68 -18.55 0.67
CA ASP A 245 -5.62 -18.22 -0.29
C ASP A 245 -4.53 -17.34 0.35
N SER A 246 -4.89 -16.37 1.21
CA SER A 246 -3.93 -15.46 1.84
C SER A 246 -2.99 -16.16 2.82
N MET A 247 -3.46 -17.24 3.46
CA MET A 247 -2.67 -18.04 4.40
C MET A 247 -2.03 -19.27 3.77
N SER A 248 -2.48 -19.69 2.59
CA SER A 248 -1.94 -20.84 1.87
C SER A 248 -0.62 -20.52 1.14
N VAL A 249 0.28 -21.49 1.08
CA VAL A 249 1.51 -21.41 0.29
C VAL A 249 1.71 -22.73 -0.46
N ASN A 250 1.76 -22.65 -1.79
CA ASN A 250 2.00 -23.81 -2.65
C ASN A 250 3.48 -23.89 -3.05
N ILE A 251 4.15 -24.95 -2.60
CA ILE A 251 5.56 -25.23 -2.95
C ILE A 251 5.57 -26.29 -4.06
N THR A 252 6.17 -25.94 -5.20
CA THR A 252 6.32 -26.85 -6.34
C THR A 252 7.79 -27.18 -6.57
N ARG A 253 8.10 -28.27 -7.28
CA ARG A 253 9.48 -28.62 -7.64
C ARG A 253 10.20 -27.47 -8.37
N ARG A 254 9.49 -26.78 -9.28
CA ARG A 254 10.02 -25.59 -9.96
C ARG A 254 10.40 -24.47 -8.99
N THR A 255 9.66 -24.30 -7.89
CA THR A 255 10.00 -23.34 -6.84
C THR A 255 11.30 -23.75 -6.15
N LEU A 256 11.46 -25.04 -5.81
CA LEU A 256 12.67 -25.57 -5.19
C LEU A 256 13.91 -25.43 -6.09
N ASP A 257 13.80 -25.76 -7.38
CA ASP A 257 14.91 -25.61 -8.33
C ASP A 257 15.38 -24.14 -8.45
N ARG A 258 14.42 -23.20 -8.42
CA ARG A 258 14.72 -21.76 -8.37
C ARG A 258 15.37 -21.35 -7.04
N CYS A 259 14.93 -21.91 -5.92
CA CYS A 259 15.56 -21.67 -4.61
C CYS A 259 17.01 -22.16 -4.60
N GLN A 260 17.29 -23.34 -5.14
CA GLN A 260 18.65 -23.87 -5.24
C GLN A 260 19.55 -22.93 -6.04
N THR A 261 19.08 -22.51 -7.22
CA THR A 261 19.82 -21.57 -8.08
C THR A 261 20.07 -20.23 -7.38
N ASN A 262 19.09 -19.71 -6.65
CA ASN A 262 19.23 -18.46 -5.89
C ASN A 262 20.18 -18.61 -4.70
N SER A 263 20.16 -19.75 -4.00
CA SER A 263 21.07 -20.04 -2.89
C SER A 263 22.53 -20.03 -3.36
N SER A 264 22.83 -20.68 -4.49
CA SER A 264 24.17 -20.64 -5.08
C SER A 264 24.59 -19.21 -5.44
N LYS A 265 23.70 -18.40 -6.03
CA LYS A 265 24.00 -16.99 -6.34
C LYS A 265 24.29 -16.17 -5.07
N CYS A 266 23.50 -16.36 -4.02
CA CYS A 266 23.75 -15.69 -2.74
C CYS A 266 25.09 -16.11 -2.14
N TYR A 267 25.42 -17.41 -2.15
CA TYR A 267 26.71 -17.91 -1.69
C TYR A 267 27.87 -17.25 -2.43
N TYR A 268 27.87 -17.27 -3.77
CA TYR A 268 28.92 -16.61 -4.57
C TYR A 268 28.99 -15.10 -4.33
N THR A 269 27.85 -14.43 -4.12
CA THR A 269 27.83 -12.98 -3.85
C THR A 269 28.45 -12.66 -2.48
N ILE A 270 28.18 -13.48 -1.46
CA ILE A 270 28.76 -13.34 -0.13
C ILE A 270 30.27 -13.61 -0.19
N LEU A 271 30.67 -14.69 -0.86
CA LEU A 271 32.08 -15.06 -1.01
C LEU A 271 32.88 -13.96 -1.72
N TRP A 272 32.34 -13.44 -2.83
CA TRP A 272 32.91 -12.31 -3.55
C TRP A 272 32.99 -11.04 -2.68
N SER A 273 31.98 -10.77 -1.85
CA SER A 273 32.00 -9.61 -0.95
C SER A 273 32.99 -9.76 0.22
N LEU A 274 33.22 -10.99 0.70
CA LEU A 274 34.21 -11.32 1.72
C LEU A 274 35.62 -11.21 1.15
N GLU A 275 35.86 -11.76 -0.05
CA GLU A 275 37.14 -11.60 -0.75
C GLU A 275 37.48 -10.13 -0.98
N ARG A 276 36.51 -9.30 -1.37
CA ARG A 276 36.71 -7.86 -1.54
C ARG A 276 37.02 -7.13 -0.23
N HIS A 277 36.37 -7.51 0.88
CA HIS A 277 36.68 -6.94 2.19
C HIS A 277 38.04 -7.39 2.70
N CYS A 278 38.41 -8.67 2.55
CA CYS A 278 39.74 -9.17 2.88
C CYS A 278 40.81 -8.44 2.07
N TYR A 279 40.63 -8.30 0.75
CA TYR A 279 41.55 -7.53 -0.10
C TYR A 279 41.67 -6.06 0.34
N PHE A 280 40.56 -5.41 0.64
CA PHE A 280 40.55 -4.02 1.11
C PHE A 280 41.22 -3.86 2.48
N LEU A 281 41.03 -4.82 3.40
CA LEU A 281 41.72 -4.85 4.70
C LEU A 281 43.22 -5.07 4.54
N THR A 282 43.66 -5.98 3.67
CA THR A 282 45.08 -6.21 3.40
C THR A 282 45.75 -4.97 2.81
N VAL A 283 45.10 -4.29 1.86
CA VAL A 283 45.60 -3.04 1.26
C VAL A 283 45.61 -1.88 2.26
N SER A 284 44.59 -1.77 3.12
CA SER A 284 44.52 -0.73 4.15
C SER A 284 45.55 -0.94 5.27
N LEU A 285 45.83 -2.21 5.62
CA LEU A 285 46.91 -2.58 6.55
C LEU A 285 48.29 -2.28 5.97
N SER A 286 48.50 -2.51 4.66
CA SER A 286 49.76 -2.10 4.01
C SER A 286 49.93 -0.58 3.90
N ALA A 287 48.83 0.18 3.77
CA ALA A 287 48.88 1.65 3.72
C ALA A 287 49.13 2.28 5.11
N LEU A 288 48.64 1.67 6.20
CA LEU A 288 48.95 2.10 7.57
C LEU A 288 50.41 1.85 7.99
N GLN A 289 51.17 1.04 7.24
CA GLN A 289 52.59 0.79 7.49
C GLN A 289 53.52 1.93 7.02
N GLU A 290 53.06 2.84 6.15
CA GLU A 290 53.94 3.86 5.57
C GLU A 290 54.10 5.14 6.43
N ASP A 291 53.15 5.45 7.33
CA ASP A 291 53.12 6.77 7.96
C ASP A 291 53.57 6.88 9.44
N GLN A 292 53.89 5.80 10.17
CA GLN A 292 54.59 5.92 11.46
C GLN A 292 55.58 4.78 11.76
N LEU A 293 56.86 5.13 11.70
CA LEU A 293 58.01 4.59 12.45
C LEU A 293 57.82 3.24 13.20
N GLY A 294 58.48 2.21 12.68
CA GLY A 294 59.32 1.32 13.49
C GLY A 294 58.64 0.38 14.48
N LEU A 295 57.83 -0.56 14.02
CA LEU A 295 57.46 -1.76 14.79
C LEU A 295 57.55 -3.03 13.92
N SER A 296 58.64 -3.77 14.16
CA SER A 296 58.90 -5.20 13.88
C SER A 296 58.41 -5.78 12.55
N LEU A 297 59.39 -5.98 11.65
CA LEU A 297 59.44 -6.80 10.45
C LEU A 297 59.13 -8.31 10.65
N LEU A 298 58.24 -8.70 11.58
CA LEU A 298 58.09 -10.11 12.00
C LEU A 298 56.73 -10.77 11.72
N THR A 299 55.74 -10.10 11.11
CA THR A 299 54.40 -10.70 10.95
C THR A 299 53.90 -10.86 9.51
N LEU A 300 54.47 -10.18 8.51
CA LEU A 300 54.00 -10.29 7.12
C LEU A 300 54.64 -11.45 6.33
N GLU A 301 55.93 -11.75 6.53
CA GLU A 301 56.58 -12.92 5.92
C GLU A 301 56.02 -14.25 6.47
N GLN A 302 55.58 -14.28 7.73
CA GLN A 302 54.90 -15.46 8.30
C GLN A 302 53.47 -15.63 7.76
N LEU A 303 52.79 -14.54 7.42
CA LEU A 303 51.44 -14.55 6.83
C LEU A 303 51.43 -14.95 5.34
N GLN A 304 52.52 -14.71 4.62
CA GLN A 304 52.70 -15.11 3.22
C GLN A 304 53.37 -16.49 3.05
N SER A 305 53.67 -17.20 4.14
CA SER A 305 54.20 -18.57 4.04
C SER A 305 53.20 -19.51 3.34
N GLU A 306 53.70 -20.35 2.42
CA GLU A 306 52.89 -21.30 1.65
C GLU A 306 51.99 -22.18 2.53
N GLU A 307 52.41 -22.47 3.77
CA GLU A 307 51.63 -23.25 4.74
C GLU A 307 50.32 -22.58 5.18
N MET A 308 50.28 -21.25 5.36
CA MET A 308 49.05 -20.55 5.75
C MET A 308 48.09 -20.38 4.58
N LEU A 309 48.60 -20.15 3.37
CA LEU A 309 47.77 -20.15 2.16
C LEU A 309 47.17 -21.54 1.87
N GLN A 310 47.92 -22.62 2.12
CA GLN A 310 47.40 -23.99 2.04
C GLN A 310 46.34 -24.29 3.11
N LYS A 311 46.52 -23.83 4.35
CA LYS A 311 45.50 -23.98 5.41
C LYS A 311 44.22 -23.21 5.09
N ILE A 312 44.32 -22.00 4.54
CA ILE A 312 43.15 -21.22 4.10
C ILE A 312 42.44 -21.92 2.93
N SER A 313 43.20 -22.48 1.98
CA SER A 313 42.65 -23.28 0.88
C SER A 313 41.97 -24.57 1.35
N GLN A 314 42.51 -25.25 2.38
CA GLN A 314 41.90 -26.47 2.94
C GLN A 314 40.61 -26.16 3.71
N ILE A 315 40.56 -25.07 4.46
CA ILE A 315 39.35 -24.65 5.18
C ILE A 315 38.25 -24.22 4.18
N ALA A 316 38.63 -23.59 3.06
CA ALA A 316 37.69 -23.23 1.99
C ALA A 316 37.12 -24.43 1.21
N GLN A 317 37.74 -25.61 1.27
CA GLN A 317 37.25 -26.85 0.64
C GLN A 317 36.41 -27.73 1.56
N GLN A 318 36.35 -27.42 2.86
CA GLN A 318 35.57 -28.19 3.85
C GLN A 318 34.24 -27.54 4.25
N VAL A 319 33.85 -26.43 3.62
CA VAL A 319 32.54 -25.74 3.79
C VAL A 319 31.79 -25.75 2.46
#